data_AF-A0A264YA56-F1
#
_entry.id   AF-A0A264YA56-F1
#
_cell.length_a   1.000
_cell.length_b   1.000
_cell.length_c   1.000
_cell.angle_alpha   90.00
_cell.angle_beta   90.00
_cell.angle_gamma   90.00
#
_symmetry.space_group_name_H-M   'P 1'
#
loop_
_entity.id
_entity.type
_entity.pdbx_description
1 polymer ?
#
loop_
_entity_poly.entity_id
_entity_poly.type
_entity_poly.pdbx_seq_one_letter_code
_entity_poly.pdbx_strand_id
1 'polypeptide(L)'
;MRLTTYLTKLIQTNSGASSKAFFLVSVTIIGCALLLVLGFVLLYEVMTTNTIHTDLMGIAAVIGAIGSLFATAGITKAFGERNETASPSNKPTNTEE
;
A
#
# COMPACT_ATOMS: atom_id res chain seq x y z
N MET A 1 -0.58 -12.81 17.64
CA MET A 1 -0.78 -11.43 18.12
C MET A 1 0.55 -10.64 18.11
N ARG A 2 1.16 -10.45 16.93
CA ARG A 2 2.35 -9.58 16.78
C ARG A 2 2.20 -8.61 15.62
N LEU A 3 1.62 -9.06 14.50
CA LEU A 3 1.27 -8.19 13.38
C LEU A 3 0.38 -7.02 13.81
N THR A 4 -0.67 -7.27 14.60
CA THR A 4 -1.51 -6.22 15.15
C THR A 4 -0.72 -5.26 16.05
N THR A 5 0.18 -5.74 16.91
CA THR A 5 1.03 -4.90 17.77
C THR A 5 2.01 -4.03 16.98
N TYR A 6 2.54 -4.52 15.86
CA TYR A 6 3.41 -3.75 14.95
C TYR A 6 2.62 -2.73 14.14
N LEU A 7 1.45 -3.10 13.62
CA LEU A 7 0.53 -2.16 12.96
C LEU A 7 0.07 -1.07 13.94
N THR A 8 -0.26 -1.45 15.18
CA THR A 8 -0.59 -0.53 16.26
C THR A 8 0.60 0.35 16.64
N LYS A 9 1.82 -0.18 16.76
CA LYS A 9 3.02 0.66 17.01
C LYS A 9 3.35 1.62 15.87
N LEU A 10 3.02 1.28 14.62
CA LEU A 10 3.11 2.21 13.48
C LEU A 10 2.03 3.30 13.52
N ILE A 11 0.82 2.97 13.96
CA ILE A 11 -0.34 3.87 14.12
C ILE A 11 -0.19 4.81 15.34
N GLN A 12 0.48 4.37 16.41
CA GLN A 12 0.46 5.05 17.71
C GLN A 12 1.54 6.14 17.86
N THR A 13 2.50 6.25 16.93
CA THR A 13 3.46 7.36 16.91
C THR A 13 2.81 8.60 16.31
N ASN A 14 2.24 9.45 17.17
CA ASN A 14 1.61 10.74 16.84
C ASN A 14 2.59 11.79 16.25
N SER A 15 3.13 11.55 15.07
CA SER A 15 3.90 12.53 14.28
C SER A 15 3.59 12.34 12.79
N GLY A 16 3.64 13.42 12.00
CA GLY A 16 3.24 13.45 10.58
C GLY A 16 3.94 12.44 9.65
N ALA A 17 4.97 11.74 10.12
CA ALA A 17 5.60 10.60 9.45
C ALA A 17 4.74 9.31 9.51
N SER A 18 3.95 9.11 10.57
CA SER A 18 3.11 7.92 10.77
C SER A 18 1.93 7.86 9.79
N SER A 19 1.29 9.00 9.50
CA SER A 19 0.13 9.06 8.59
C SER A 19 0.48 8.65 7.15
N LYS A 20 1.68 8.99 6.66
CA LYS A 20 2.18 8.60 5.32
C LYS A 20 2.35 7.09 5.19
N ALA A 21 2.91 6.45 6.21
CA ALA A 21 3.11 5.00 6.23
C ALA A 21 1.79 4.25 6.43
N PHE A 22 0.91 4.75 7.30
CA PHE A 22 -0.38 4.12 7.58
C PHE A 22 -1.33 4.17 6.38
N PHE A 23 -1.35 5.28 5.64
CA PHE A 23 -2.10 5.37 4.39
C PHE A 23 -1.64 4.35 3.35
N LEU A 24 -0.31 4.23 3.16
CA LEU A 24 0.26 3.29 2.19
C LEU A 24 -0.03 1.82 2.57
N VAL A 25 0.00 1.48 3.86
CA VAL A 25 -0.34 0.12 4.32
C VAL A 25 -1.84 -0.14 4.16
N SER A 26 -2.71 0.80 4.52
CA SER A 26 -4.16 0.64 4.42
C SER A 26 -4.64 0.49 2.97
N VAL A 27 -4.12 1.32 2.06
CA VAL A 27 -4.45 1.21 0.62
C VAL A 27 -3.96 -0.13 0.05
N THR A 28 -2.79 -0.62 0.49
CA THR A 28 -2.27 -1.92 0.07
C THR A 28 -3.15 -3.07 0.54
N ILE A 29 -3.64 -3.04 1.78
CA ILE A 29 -4.57 -4.06 2.30
C ILE A 29 -5.86 -4.08 1.48
N ILE A 30 -6.45 -2.91 1.22
CA ILE A 30 -7.70 -2.80 0.45
C ILE A 30 -7.50 -3.28 -0.99
N GLY A 31 -6.45 -2.82 -1.68
CA GLY A 31 -6.21 -3.24 -3.07
C GLY A 31 -5.82 -4.71 -3.18
N CYS A 32 -5.15 -5.30 -2.18
CA CYS A 32 -4.89 -6.74 -2.14
C CYS A 32 -6.19 -7.55 -1.99
N ALA A 33 -7.13 -7.08 -1.15
CA ALA A 33 -8.46 -7.69 -1.04
C ALA A 33 -9.25 -7.61 -2.37
N LEU A 34 -9.18 -6.48 -3.07
CA LEU A 34 -9.83 -6.31 -4.39
C LEU A 34 -9.25 -7.27 -5.44
N LEU A 35 -7.92 -7.43 -5.48
CA LEU A 35 -7.26 -8.37 -6.40
C LEU A 35 -7.66 -9.82 -6.12
N LEU A 36 -7.77 -10.21 -4.84
CA LEU A 36 -8.25 -11.54 -4.46
C LEU A 36 -9.68 -11.80 -4.93
N VAL A 37 -10.58 -10.82 -4.79
CA VAL A 37 -11.97 -10.95 -5.25
C VAL A 37 -12.02 -11.12 -6.77
N LEU A 38 -11.30 -10.29 -7.53
CA LEU A 38 -11.24 -10.40 -8.99
C LEU A 38 -10.68 -11.75 -9.45
N GLY A 39 -9.61 -12.22 -8.79
CA GLY A 39 -9.04 -13.54 -9.06
C GLY A 39 -10.00 -14.68 -8.75
N PHE A 40 -10.77 -14.58 -7.65
CA PHE A 40 -11.76 -15.58 -7.28
C PHE A 40 -12.92 -15.65 -8.28
N VAL A 41 -13.43 -14.50 -8.74
CA VAL A 41 -14.50 -14.43 -9.74
C VAL A 41 -14.05 -15.09 -11.05
N LEU A 42 -12.84 -14.79 -11.52
CA LEU A 42 -12.29 -15.41 -12.74
C LEU A 42 -12.10 -16.91 -12.60
N LEU A 43 -11.56 -17.37 -11.46
CA LEU A 43 -11.42 -18.80 -11.18
C LEU A 43 -12.78 -19.50 -11.16
N TYR A 44 -13.77 -18.91 -10.49
CA TYR A 44 -15.11 -19.46 -10.41
C TYR A 44 -15.77 -19.58 -11.79
N GLU A 45 -15.62 -18.57 -12.64
CA GLU A 45 -16.15 -18.60 -14.00
C GLU A 45 -15.46 -19.67 -14.86
N VAL A 46 -14.14 -19.79 -14.77
CA VAL A 46 -13.38 -20.85 -15.47
C VAL A 46 -13.85 -22.23 -15.03
N MET A 47 -14.06 -22.45 -13.73
CA MET A 47 -14.50 -23.74 -13.19
C MET A 47 -15.93 -24.10 -13.60
N THR A 48 -16.82 -23.10 -13.72
CA THR A 48 -18.25 -23.35 -13.96
C THR A 48 -18.56 -23.42 -15.45
N THR A 49 -17.99 -22.51 -16.24
CA THR A 49 -18.36 -22.32 -17.65
C THR A 49 -17.35 -22.97 -18.61
N ASN A 50 -16.16 -23.36 -18.12
CA ASN A 50 -15.03 -23.89 -18.93
C ASN A 50 -14.56 -22.96 -20.08
N THR A 51 -15.12 -21.76 -20.16
CA THR A 51 -14.80 -20.71 -21.12
C THR A 51 -14.76 -19.38 -20.38
N ILE A 52 -13.91 -18.45 -20.85
CA ILE A 52 -13.85 -17.10 -20.29
C ILE A 52 -14.77 -16.21 -21.13
N HIS A 53 -15.92 -15.83 -20.56
CA HIS A 53 -16.82 -14.83 -21.16
C HIS A 53 -16.55 -13.44 -20.61
N THR A 54 -15.95 -13.34 -19.43
CA THR A 54 -15.50 -12.07 -18.85
C THR A 54 -14.45 -11.37 -19.70
N ASP A 55 -14.62 -10.06 -19.85
CA ASP A 55 -13.68 -9.18 -20.55
C ASP A 55 -12.33 -9.13 -19.80
N LEU A 56 -11.39 -9.93 -20.32
CA LEU A 56 -10.04 -10.05 -19.77
C LEU A 56 -9.24 -8.75 -19.91
N MET A 57 -9.52 -7.94 -20.94
CA MET A 57 -8.85 -6.67 -21.16
C MET A 57 -9.32 -5.62 -20.13
N GLY A 58 -10.62 -5.60 -19.83
CA GLY A 58 -11.19 -4.79 -18.77
C GLY A 58 -10.58 -5.13 -17.40
N ILE A 59 -10.47 -6.41 -17.05
CA ILE A 59 -9.86 -6.83 -15.78
C ILE A 59 -8.35 -6.51 -15.76
N ALA A 60 -7.62 -6.74 -16.85
CA ALA A 60 -6.21 -6.39 -16.94
C ALA A 60 -5.98 -4.88 -16.71
N ALA A 61 -6.85 -4.03 -17.27
CA ALA A 61 -6.80 -2.59 -17.05
C ALA A 61 -7.05 -2.22 -15.58
N VAL A 62 -8.01 -2.86 -14.91
CA VAL A 62 -8.27 -2.64 -13.47
C VAL A 62 -7.10 -3.08 -12.60
N ILE A 63 -6.51 -4.25 -12.87
CA ILE A 63 -5.32 -4.74 -12.17
C ILE A 63 -4.14 -3.78 -12.40
N GLY A 64 -3.95 -3.33 -13.64
CA GLY A 64 -2.95 -2.34 -14.00
C GLY A 64 -3.14 -1.00 -13.28
N ALA A 65 -4.37 -0.53 -13.13
CA ALA A 65 -4.71 0.69 -12.39
C ALA A 65 -4.44 0.55 -10.88
N ILE A 66 -4.75 -0.60 -10.28
CA ILE A 66 -4.42 -0.87 -8.88
C ILE A 66 -2.89 -0.94 -8.69
N GLY A 67 -2.19 -1.60 -9.61
CA GLY A 67 -0.72 -1.68 -9.61
C GLY A 67 -0.06 -0.31 -9.77
N SER A 68 -0.56 0.54 -10.65
CA SER A 68 -0.04 1.89 -10.85
C SER A 68 -0.31 2.78 -9.64
N LEU A 69 -1.45 2.61 -8.96
CA LEU A 69 -1.75 3.29 -7.70
C LEU A 69 -0.73 2.92 -6.61
N PHE A 70 -0.38 1.64 -6.48
CA PHE A 70 0.64 1.18 -5.54
C PHE A 70 2.05 1.67 -5.89
N ALA A 71 2.43 1.60 -7.16
CA ALA A 71 3.71 2.10 -7.63
C ALA A 71 3.84 3.61 -7.35
N THR A 72 2.80 4.38 -7.69
CA THR A 72 2.77 5.83 -7.46
C THR A 72 2.85 6.15 -5.97
N ALA A 73 2.02 5.52 -5.13
CA ALA A 73 2.05 5.73 -3.69
C ALA A 73 3.41 5.34 -3.07
N GLY A 74 4.01 4.23 -3.52
CA GLY A 74 5.33 3.77 -3.09
C GLY A 74 6.44 4.75 -3.46
N ILE A 75 6.45 5.23 -4.70
CA ILE A 75 7.41 6.23 -5.18
C ILE A 75 7.25 7.54 -4.41
N THR A 76 6.02 8.03 -4.20
CA THR A 76 5.75 9.25 -3.42
C THR A 76 6.24 9.12 -1.98
N LYS A 77 6.05 7.94 -1.35
CA LYS A 77 6.59 7.69 -0.01
C LYS A 77 8.12 7.69 0.00
N ALA A 78 8.76 6.95 -0.91
CA ALA A 78 10.21 6.87 -0.98
C ALA A 78 10.88 8.23 -1.26
N PHE A 79 10.25 9.06 -2.11
CA PHE A 79 10.71 10.42 -2.38
C PHE A 79 10.51 11.35 -1.17
N GLY A 80 9.36 11.24 -0.49
CA GLY A 80 9.09 12.00 0.73
C GLY A 80 10.08 11.68 1.86
N GLU A 81 10.45 10.41 2.02
CA GLU A 81 11.42 9.96 3.03
C GLU A 81 12.85 10.45 2.68
N ARG A 82 13.27 10.38 1.40
CA ARG A 82 14.56 10.97 0.96
C ARG A 82 14.63 12.47 1.17
N ASN A 83 13.52 13.19 1.01
CA ASN A 83 13.47 14.64 1.20
C ASN A 83 13.56 15.04 2.68
N GLU A 84 13.02 14.23 3.59
CA GLU A 84 13.15 14.44 5.05
C GLU A 84 14.59 14.21 5.52
N THR A 85 15.29 13.21 4.98
CA THR A 85 16.71 12.94 5.30
C THR A 85 17.67 13.99 4.73
N ALA A 86 17.27 14.71 3.67
CA ALA A 86 18.06 15.78 3.05
C ALA A 86 17.85 17.16 3.70
N SER A 87 16.86 17.32 4.59
CA SER A 87 16.66 18.58 5.32
C SER A 87 17.54 18.60 6.59
N PRO A 88 18.44 19.57 6.77
CA PRO A 88 19.39 19.61 7.89
C PRO A 88 18.76 20.05 9.24
N SER A 89 17.44 19.99 9.41
CA SER A 89 16.72 20.51 10.59
C SER A 89 16.58 19.51 11.76
N ASN A 90 17.36 18.42 11.77
CA ASN A 90 17.45 17.54 12.93
C ASN A 90 18.91 17.28 13.28
N LYS A 91 19.63 18.36 13.61
CA LYS A 91 20.83 18.25 14.44
C LYS A 91 20.33 17.89 15.85
N PRO A 92 20.81 16.80 16.49
CA PRO A 92 20.61 16.65 17.91
C PRO A 92 21.29 17.85 18.57
N THR A 93 20.51 18.74 19.18
CA THR A 93 21.05 19.72 20.11
C THR A 93 21.57 18.90 21.28
N ASN A 94 22.88 18.67 21.30
CA ASN A 94 23.58 18.28 22.51
C ASN A 94 23.22 19.30 23.58
N THR A 95 22.51 18.87 24.62
CA THR A 95 22.55 19.55 25.91
C THR A 95 23.49 18.71 26.76
N GLU A 96 24.77 19.09 26.72
CA GLU A 96 25.69 18.85 27.81
C GLU A 96 25.13 19.59 29.03
N GLU A 97 24.75 18.87 30.08
CA GLU A 97 24.93 19.23 31.50
C GLU A 97 24.96 17.94 32.35
#